data_AF-A0A9D4SB40-F1
#
_entry.id   AF-A0A9D4SB40-F1
#
_cell.length_a   1.000
_cell.length_b   1.000
_cell.length_c   1.000
_cell.angle_alpha   90.00
_cell.angle_beta   90.00
_cell.angle_gamma   90.00
#
_symmetry.space_group_name_H-M   'P 1'
#
loop_
_entity.id
_entity.type
_entity.pdbx_description
1 polymer ?
#
loop_
_entity_poly.entity_id
_entity_poly.type
_entity_poly.pdbx_seq_one_letter_code
_entity_poly.pdbx_strand_id
1 'polypeptide(L)'
;MTDLIIIHNNDITPPQQYLLQVTRKDTPEPETSLCYDDVVRKNSVQVLLSSERFKQGEIHLYRNQEEAVRAGPSVSWVPGLDFVHAFHVCKPHPELQHWINRCRGRLWPPDRLLEAARVSPRLLVPTGHQDSDYNLEEWRLSPNLIERMLMFSFNITHIKCYIVLNLIKQSFF
;
A
#
# COMPACT_ATOMS: atom_id res chain seq x y z
N MET A 1 16.86 1.60 15.07
CA MET A 1 16.07 1.39 13.85
C MET A 1 15.13 0.25 14.20
N THR A 2 13.87 0.60 14.42
CA THR A 2 12.80 -0.31 14.84
C THR A 2 12.24 -0.99 13.59
N ASP A 3 11.95 -2.28 13.65
CA ASP A 3 11.44 -3.01 12.49
C ASP A 3 9.91 -2.99 12.47
N LEU A 4 9.35 -2.71 11.30
CA LEU A 4 7.91 -2.77 11.04
C LEU A 4 7.55 -4.16 10.52
N ILE A 5 6.58 -4.81 11.17
CA ILE A 5 6.00 -6.06 10.70
C ILE A 5 4.62 -5.80 10.13
N ILE A 6 4.39 -6.36 8.95
CA ILE A 6 3.08 -6.41 8.31
C ILE A 6 2.33 -7.58 8.93
N ILE A 7 1.23 -7.28 9.60
CA ILE A 7 0.30 -8.29 10.11
C ILE A 7 -0.85 -8.39 9.12
N HIS A 8 -0.96 -9.55 8.51
CA HIS A 8 -2.14 -9.94 7.76
C HIS A 8 -2.93 -10.93 8.61
N ASN A 9 -4.12 -10.54 9.05
CA ASN A 9 -5.03 -11.44 9.73
C ASN A 9 -6.36 -11.49 8.97
N ASN A 10 -6.53 -12.56 8.19
CA ASN A 10 -7.71 -12.80 7.36
C ASN A 10 -9.03 -12.85 8.15
N ASP A 11 -8.97 -13.09 9.46
CA ASP A 11 -10.16 -13.18 10.30
C ASP A 11 -10.62 -11.80 10.81
N ILE A 12 -9.78 -10.76 10.63
CA ILE A 12 -9.96 -9.44 11.23
C ILE A 12 -10.03 -8.34 10.18
N THR A 13 -9.24 -8.43 9.10
CA THR A 13 -9.20 -7.39 8.06
C THR A 13 -9.85 -7.85 6.76
N PRO A 14 -10.51 -6.95 6.02
CA PRO A 14 -11.00 -7.22 4.69
C PRO A 14 -9.86 -7.65 3.74
N PRO A 15 -10.17 -8.33 2.63
CA PRO A 15 -9.16 -8.74 1.65
C PRO A 15 -8.27 -7.58 1.20
N GLN A 16 -6.97 -7.82 1.13
CA GLN A 16 -5.93 -6.85 0.74
C GLN A 16 -5.75 -5.68 1.73
N GLN A 17 -6.35 -5.75 2.92
CA GLN A 17 -6.05 -4.84 4.02
C GLN A 17 -5.14 -5.50 5.04
N TYR A 18 -4.20 -4.72 5.57
CA TYR A 18 -3.16 -5.14 6.49
C TYR A 18 -3.16 -4.22 7.71
N LEU A 19 -2.85 -4.80 8.86
CA LEU A 19 -2.52 -4.05 10.06
C LEU A 19 -1.00 -4.00 10.18
N LEU A 20 -0.49 -2.90 10.71
CA LEU A 20 0.93 -2.74 10.94
C LEU A 20 1.22 -2.79 12.42
N GLN A 21 2.19 -3.61 12.80
CA GLN A 21 2.67 -3.71 14.16
C GLN A 21 4.17 -3.45 14.18
N VAL A 22 4.58 -2.68 15.18
CA VAL A 22 5.98 -2.39 15.42
C VAL A 22 6.55 -3.46 16.34
N THR A 23 7.72 -4.00 16.00
CA THR A 23 8.43 -4.94 16.85
C THR A 23 9.73 -4.37 17.36
N ARG A 24 10.19 -4.91 18.49
CA ARG A 24 11.50 -4.60 19.03
C ARG A 24 12.58 -4.98 18.03
N LYS A 25 13.67 -4.21 18.05
CA LYS A 25 14.83 -4.44 17.18
C LYS A 25 15.54 -5.75 17.54
N ASP A 26 15.58 -6.07 18.83
CA ASP A 26 16.41 -7.14 19.38
C ASP A 26 15.61 -8.44 19.58
N THR A 27 14.28 -8.37 19.62
CA THR A 27 13.38 -9.52 19.74
C THR A 27 12.18 -9.35 18.80
N PRO A 28 11.65 -10.43 18.19
CA PRO A 28 10.45 -10.37 17.34
C PRO A 28 9.16 -10.11 18.15
N GLU A 29 9.30 -9.62 19.39
CA GLU A 29 8.17 -9.36 20.26
C GLU A 29 7.51 -8.01 19.89
N PRO A 30 6.18 -7.92 20.04
CA PRO A 30 5.45 -6.66 19.91
C PRO A 30 6.09 -5.56 20.76
N GLU A 31 6.37 -4.40 20.17
CA GLU A 31 6.72 -3.24 20.97
C GLU A 31 5.47 -2.76 21.70
N THR A 32 5.58 -2.56 23.02
CA THR A 32 4.44 -2.19 23.88
C THR A 32 4.55 -0.76 24.42
N SER A 33 5.71 -0.13 24.24
CA SER A 33 6.01 1.23 24.70
C SER A 33 6.71 2.02 23.58
N LEU A 34 5.94 2.54 22.63
CA LEU A 34 6.45 3.56 21.70
C LEU A 34 6.14 4.95 22.24
N CYS A 35 7.13 5.84 22.21
CA CYS A 35 7.05 7.25 22.62
C CYS A 35 6.62 8.17 21.45
N TYR A 36 6.04 7.60 20.39
CA TYR A 36 5.65 8.36 19.20
C TYR A 36 4.17 8.71 19.27
N ASP A 37 3.87 10.01 19.22
CA ASP A 37 2.50 10.56 19.15
C ASP A 37 1.73 10.08 17.89
N ASP A 38 2.43 9.53 16.89
CA ASP A 38 1.90 9.04 15.61
C ASP A 38 1.33 7.61 15.66
N VAL A 39 1.48 6.89 16.78
CA VAL A 39 1.12 5.46 16.90
C VAL A 39 0.03 5.26 17.95
N VAL A 40 -1.23 5.07 17.54
CA VAL A 40 -2.30 4.77 18.51
C VAL A 40 -3.37 3.85 17.94
N ARG A 41 -3.21 2.56 18.23
CA ARG A 41 -4.22 1.85 19.04
C ARG A 41 -3.50 0.85 19.93
N LYS A 42 -3.56 1.07 21.24
CA LYS A 42 -3.10 0.12 22.25
C LYS A 42 -4.31 -0.72 22.63
N ASN A 43 -4.48 -1.84 21.93
CA ASN A 43 -5.32 -2.89 22.49
C ASN A 43 -4.50 -3.54 23.62
N SER A 44 -5.13 -4.18 24.60
CA SER A 44 -4.44 -4.76 25.77
C SER A 44 -3.29 -5.74 25.45
N VAL A 45 -3.12 -6.11 24.18
CA VAL A 45 -2.17 -7.12 23.69
C VAL A 45 -1.21 -6.60 22.59
N GLN A 46 -1.54 -5.53 21.84
CA GLN A 46 -0.77 -5.11 20.65
C GLN A 46 -0.79 -3.59 20.43
N VAL A 47 0.30 -3.06 19.85
CA VAL A 47 0.43 -1.67 19.40
C VAL A 47 0.39 -1.64 17.87
N LEU A 48 -0.68 -1.06 17.33
CA LEU A 48 -0.89 -0.93 15.89
C LEU A 48 -0.57 0.48 15.39
N LEU A 49 -0.05 0.58 14.17
CA LEU A 49 0.20 1.85 13.50
C LEU A 49 -1.09 2.36 12.83
N SER A 50 -1.52 3.55 13.23
CA SER A 50 -2.71 4.18 12.67
C SER A 50 -2.40 4.76 11.28
N SER A 51 -3.14 4.30 10.28
CA SER A 51 -3.11 4.87 8.94
C SER A 51 -3.69 6.28 8.91
N GLU A 52 -4.69 6.56 9.75
CA GLU A 52 -5.29 7.89 9.87
C GLU A 52 -4.33 8.91 10.47
N ARG A 53 -3.65 8.57 11.57
CA ARG A 53 -2.65 9.47 12.17
C ARG A 53 -1.48 9.71 11.24
N PHE A 54 -1.04 8.70 10.51
CA PHE A 54 -0.01 8.85 9.49
C PHE A 54 -0.41 9.91 8.44
N LYS A 55 -1.64 9.82 7.90
CA LYS A 55 -2.19 10.85 6.98
C LYS A 55 -2.33 12.24 7.63
N GLN A 56 -2.56 12.33 8.93
CA GLN A 56 -2.68 13.61 9.65
C GLN A 56 -1.32 14.27 9.91
N GLY A 57 -0.35 13.49 10.36
CA GLY A 57 1.03 13.94 10.52
C GLY A 57 1.61 14.52 9.23
N GLU A 58 1.26 13.92 8.10
CA GLU A 58 1.67 14.42 6.78
C GLU A 58 1.15 15.82 6.48
N ILE A 59 -0.13 16.09 6.72
CA ILE A 59 -0.69 17.44 6.52
C ILE A 59 0.05 18.46 7.38
N HIS A 60 0.41 18.10 8.61
CA HIS A 60 1.17 18.98 9.49
C HIS A 60 2.61 19.25 9.00
N LEU A 61 3.23 18.36 8.23
CA LEU A 61 4.52 18.63 7.58
C LEU A 61 4.38 19.70 6.48
N TYR A 62 3.20 19.85 5.90
CA TYR A 62 2.89 20.84 4.86
C TYR A 62 2.22 22.11 5.41
N ARG A 63 2.54 22.46 6.67
CA ARG A 63 2.05 23.52 7.60
C ARG A 63 1.57 24.89 7.05
N ASN A 64 1.73 25.18 5.76
CA ASN A 64 1.36 26.45 5.13
C ASN A 64 0.24 26.32 4.07
N GLN A 65 -0.50 25.21 4.02
CA GLN A 65 -1.55 24.99 3.00
C GLN A 65 -2.90 24.68 3.64
N GLU A 66 -3.68 25.72 3.90
CA GLU A 66 -5.05 25.65 4.44
C GLU A 66 -6.05 24.96 3.48
N GLU A 67 -5.65 24.68 2.24
CA GLU A 67 -6.51 24.10 1.19
C GLU A 67 -6.23 22.62 0.88
N ALA A 68 -5.50 21.90 1.72
CA ALA A 68 -5.23 20.48 1.47
C ALA A 68 -6.53 19.65 1.47
N VAL A 69 -6.87 19.08 0.31
CA VAL A 69 -8.03 18.20 0.12
C VAL A 69 -7.60 16.74 0.23
N ARG A 70 -8.41 15.91 0.90
CA ARG A 70 -8.19 14.47 1.03
C ARG A 70 -9.09 13.68 0.09
N ALA A 71 -8.53 12.68 -0.58
CA ALA A 71 -9.26 11.73 -1.40
C ALA A 71 -8.70 10.31 -1.20
N GLY A 72 -9.30 9.54 -0.28
CA GLY A 72 -8.81 8.21 0.05
C GLY A 72 -7.39 8.26 0.65
N PRO A 73 -6.39 7.56 0.08
CA PRO A 73 -5.01 7.60 0.56
C PRO A 73 -4.24 8.84 0.09
N SER A 74 -4.81 9.68 -0.78
CA SER A 74 -4.11 10.86 -1.30
C SER A 74 -4.44 12.15 -0.54
N VAL A 75 -3.45 13.04 -0.56
CA VAL A 75 -3.57 14.44 -0.15
C VAL A 75 -3.21 15.30 -1.35
N SER A 76 -4.04 16.29 -1.64
CA SER A 76 -3.91 17.16 -2.80
C SER A 76 -3.94 18.60 -2.34
N TRP A 77 -2.87 19.33 -2.58
CA TRP A 77 -2.73 20.75 -2.24
C TRP A 77 -2.21 21.59 -3.41
N VAL A 78 -1.76 20.93 -4.49
CA VAL A 78 -1.49 21.55 -5.78
C VAL A 78 -2.62 21.14 -6.71
N PRO A 79 -3.32 22.09 -7.35
CA PRO A 79 -4.37 21.76 -8.30
C PRO A 79 -3.89 20.77 -9.37
N GLY A 80 -4.59 19.64 -9.48
CA GLY A 80 -4.29 18.59 -10.45
C GLY A 80 -3.20 17.60 -10.05
N LEU A 81 -2.64 17.67 -8.83
CA LEU A 81 -1.69 16.69 -8.32
C LEU A 81 -2.17 16.05 -7.03
N ASP A 82 -2.13 14.72 -7.02
CA ASP A 82 -2.41 13.89 -5.86
C ASP A 82 -1.11 13.28 -5.34
N PHE A 83 -0.85 13.47 -4.04
CA PHE A 83 0.30 12.89 -3.37
C PHE A 83 -0.17 11.72 -2.51
N VAL A 84 0.48 10.57 -2.66
CA VAL A 84 0.22 9.37 -1.84
C VAL A 84 1.52 8.96 -1.20
N HIS A 85 1.57 9.10 0.11
CA HIS A 85 2.70 8.63 0.89
C HIS A 85 2.54 7.17 1.25
N ALA A 86 3.68 6.49 1.36
CA ALA A 86 3.69 5.05 1.53
C ALA A 86 4.96 4.59 2.25
N PHE A 87 4.85 3.47 2.96
CA PHE A 87 6.02 2.75 3.42
C PHE A 87 6.58 1.84 2.34
N HIS A 88 7.90 1.75 2.28
CA HIS A 88 8.59 0.77 1.46
C HIS A 88 8.61 -0.57 2.17
N VAL A 89 8.10 -1.60 1.50
CA VAL A 89 8.15 -2.98 1.96
C VAL A 89 9.27 -3.70 1.23
N CYS A 90 10.39 -3.88 1.93
CA CYS A 90 11.60 -4.49 1.38
C CYS A 90 11.51 -6.02 1.29
N LYS A 91 10.63 -6.65 2.07
CA LYS A 91 10.47 -8.11 2.08
C LYS A 91 9.47 -8.57 0.99
N PRO A 92 9.68 -9.76 0.39
CA PRO A 92 8.71 -10.38 -0.51
C PRO A 92 7.37 -10.62 0.20
N HIS A 93 6.27 -10.13 -0.39
CA HIS A 93 4.92 -10.44 0.11
C HIS A 93 4.40 -11.74 -0.55
N PRO A 94 3.82 -12.69 0.21
CA PRO A 94 3.36 -13.98 -0.32
C PRO A 94 2.37 -13.85 -1.49
N GLU A 95 1.43 -12.90 -1.41
CA GLU A 95 0.43 -12.70 -2.48
C GLU A 95 1.06 -12.36 -3.83
N LEU A 96 2.09 -11.52 -3.82
CA LEU A 96 2.79 -11.18 -5.05
C LEU A 96 3.58 -12.38 -5.57
N GLN A 97 4.21 -13.16 -4.69
CA GLN A 97 4.90 -14.38 -5.13
C GLN A 97 3.92 -15.36 -5.79
N HIS A 98 2.73 -15.50 -5.23
CA HIS A 98 1.66 -16.26 -5.86
C HIS A 98 1.32 -15.71 -7.25
N TRP A 99 1.13 -14.39 -7.38
CA TRP A 99 0.87 -13.75 -8.67
C TRP A 99 1.98 -14.01 -9.70
N ILE A 100 3.25 -13.79 -9.33
CA ILE A 100 4.41 -14.00 -10.19
C ILE A 100 4.50 -15.46 -10.65
N ASN A 101 4.20 -16.40 -9.76
CA ASN A 101 4.26 -17.83 -10.06
C ASN A 101 3.17 -18.26 -11.06
N ARG A 102 1.97 -17.65 -11.04
CA ARG A 102 0.91 -17.92 -12.03
C ARG A 102 1.28 -17.55 -13.47
N CYS A 103 2.25 -16.64 -13.64
CA CYS A 103 2.70 -16.18 -14.95
C CYS A 103 3.78 -17.08 -15.56
N ARG A 104 4.38 -18.01 -14.79
CA ARG A 104 5.45 -18.89 -15.28
C ARG A 104 4.97 -19.75 -16.45
N GLY A 105 5.81 -19.89 -17.46
CA GLY A 105 5.53 -20.69 -18.66
C GLY A 105 4.63 -20.01 -19.69
N ARG A 106 4.29 -18.72 -19.50
CA ARG A 106 3.57 -17.90 -20.50
C ARG A 106 4.56 -17.05 -21.30
N LEU A 107 4.18 -16.66 -22.52
CA LEU A 107 4.97 -15.74 -23.35
C LEU A 107 4.99 -14.30 -22.83
N TRP A 108 4.08 -13.97 -21.90
CA TRP A 108 4.01 -12.67 -21.25
C TRP A 108 3.59 -12.84 -19.78
N PRO A 109 4.23 -12.13 -18.85
CA PRO A 109 5.31 -11.18 -19.04
C PRO A 109 6.69 -11.85 -19.26
N PRO A 110 7.67 -11.19 -19.90
CA PRO A 110 9.01 -11.74 -20.09
C PRO A 110 9.72 -12.05 -18.76
N ASP A 111 10.56 -13.08 -18.73
CA ASP A 111 11.25 -13.50 -17.48
C ASP A 111 12.05 -12.38 -16.82
N ARG A 112 12.74 -11.54 -17.60
CA ARG A 112 13.46 -10.35 -17.08
C ARG A 112 12.56 -9.43 -16.25
N LEU A 113 11.28 -9.33 -16.63
CA LEU A 113 10.30 -8.50 -15.95
C LEU A 113 9.76 -9.18 -14.69
N LEU A 114 9.60 -10.50 -14.73
CA LEU A 114 9.24 -11.29 -13.55
C LEU A 114 10.34 -11.21 -12.50
N GLU A 115 11.62 -11.30 -12.89
CA GLU A 115 12.74 -11.12 -11.95
C GLU A 115 12.76 -9.71 -11.37
N ALA A 116 12.59 -8.69 -12.21
CA ALA A 116 12.54 -7.31 -11.75
C ALA A 116 11.35 -7.07 -10.79
N ALA A 117 10.18 -7.69 -11.04
CA ALA A 117 9.02 -7.63 -10.16
C ALA A 117 9.26 -8.31 -8.79
N ARG A 118 10.11 -9.35 -8.73
CA ARG A 118 10.46 -10.01 -7.45
C ARG A 118 11.26 -9.09 -6.53
N VAL A 119 12.18 -8.32 -7.11
CA VAL A 119 13.08 -7.42 -6.36
C VAL A 119 12.56 -5.99 -6.23
N SER A 120 11.50 -5.65 -6.96
CA SER A 120 10.91 -4.30 -6.89
C SER A 120 10.36 -4.00 -5.50
N PRO A 121 10.59 -2.78 -4.99
CA PRO A 121 10.00 -2.36 -3.73
C PRO A 121 8.48 -2.34 -3.87
N ARG A 122 7.80 -2.72 -2.79
CA ARG A 122 6.35 -2.65 -2.70
C ARG A 122 6.00 -1.48 -1.82
N LEU A 123 4.88 -0.84 -2.12
CA LEU A 123 4.41 0.31 -1.36
C LEU A 123 3.27 -0.14 -0.47
N LEU A 124 3.21 0.40 0.74
CA LEU A 124 2.11 0.18 1.66
C LEU A 124 1.46 1.52 1.95
N VAL A 125 0.18 1.66 1.58
CA VAL A 125 -0.54 2.94 1.57
C VAL A 125 -1.66 2.96 2.62
N PRO A 126 -1.98 4.13 3.20
CA PRO A 126 -3.01 4.26 4.23
C PRO A 126 -4.42 4.34 3.59
N THR A 127 -5.19 3.25 3.58
CA THR A 127 -6.45 3.20 2.79
C THR A 127 -7.74 3.06 3.58
N GLY A 128 -7.75 2.42 4.76
CA GLY A 128 -8.92 2.26 5.62
C GLY A 128 -10.22 1.75 4.95
N HIS A 129 -10.61 0.51 5.21
CA HIS A 129 -11.85 -0.03 4.65
C HIS A 129 -13.09 0.51 5.41
N GLN A 130 -14.09 1.02 4.69
CA GLN A 130 -15.24 1.72 5.30
C GLN A 130 -16.02 0.85 6.30
N ASP A 131 -16.18 -0.44 6.00
CA ASP A 131 -16.94 -1.38 6.84
C ASP A 131 -16.08 -2.14 7.86
N SER A 132 -14.82 -1.75 8.06
CA SER A 132 -13.92 -2.43 9.00
C SER A 132 -13.89 -1.75 10.37
N ASP A 133 -13.89 -2.55 11.44
CA ASP A 133 -13.68 -2.10 12.82
C ASP A 133 -12.25 -1.53 13.06
N TYR A 134 -11.34 -1.76 12.11
CA TYR A 134 -9.96 -1.31 12.11
C TYR A 134 -9.66 -0.30 11.00
N ASN A 135 -10.67 0.35 10.44
CA ASN A 135 -10.52 1.27 9.31
C ASN A 135 -9.45 2.38 9.52
N LEU A 136 -9.20 2.81 10.75
CA LEU A 136 -8.19 3.82 11.08
C LEU A 136 -6.76 3.26 11.22
N GLU A 137 -6.62 1.94 11.25
CA GLU A 137 -5.35 1.20 11.40
C GLU A 137 -4.98 0.42 10.14
N GLU A 138 -5.84 0.42 9.13
CA GLU A 138 -5.68 -0.40 7.94
C GLU A 138 -4.85 0.25 6.84
N TRP A 139 -4.04 -0.60 6.23
CA TRP A 139 -3.11 -0.29 5.15
C TRP A 139 -3.33 -1.25 4.00
N ARG A 140 -3.04 -0.82 2.76
CA ARG A 140 -3.11 -1.68 1.58
C ARG A 140 -1.78 -1.76 0.86
N LEU A 141 -1.42 -2.95 0.40
CA LEU A 141 -0.28 -3.10 -0.51
C LEU A 141 -0.63 -2.52 -1.88
N SER A 142 0.20 -1.59 -2.33
CA SER A 142 0.15 -0.98 -3.65
C SER A 142 1.26 -1.57 -4.54
N PRO A 143 0.90 -2.35 -5.58
CA PRO A 143 1.86 -2.87 -6.55
C PRO A 143 2.17 -1.87 -7.68
N ASN A 144 1.87 -0.58 -7.53
CA ASN A 144 1.96 0.44 -8.60
C ASN A 144 3.25 0.41 -9.41
N LEU A 145 4.41 0.17 -8.77
CA LEU A 145 5.70 0.10 -9.49
C LEU A 145 5.76 -1.11 -10.42
N ILE A 146 5.28 -2.26 -9.96
CA ILE A 146 5.22 -3.49 -10.74
C ILE A 146 4.19 -3.35 -11.86
N GLU A 147 3.01 -2.79 -11.56
CA GLU A 147 1.98 -2.52 -12.57
C GLU A 147 2.51 -1.61 -13.68
N ARG A 148 3.20 -0.53 -13.31
CA ARG A 148 3.86 0.37 -14.27
C ARG A 148 4.86 -0.38 -15.14
N MET A 149 5.71 -1.22 -14.55
CA MET A 149 6.67 -2.03 -15.30
C MET A 149 5.98 -3.01 -16.26
N LEU A 150 4.85 -3.61 -15.86
CA LEU A 150 4.04 -4.47 -16.72
C LEU A 150 3.42 -3.70 -17.88
N MET A 151 2.89 -2.51 -17.63
CA MET A 151 2.33 -1.63 -18.67
C MET A 151 3.38 -1.29 -19.72
N PHE A 152 4.62 -0.98 -19.32
CA PHE A 152 5.71 -0.72 -20.28
C PHE A 152 6.16 -1.95 -21.08
N SER A 153 5.73 -3.15 -20.68
CA SER A 153 5.96 -4.38 -21.44
C SER A 153 4.81 -4.76 -22.39
N PHE A 154 3.76 -3.94 -22.44
CA PHE A 154 2.64 -4.18 -23.34
C PHE A 154 3.06 -4.03 -24.79
N ASN A 155 2.55 -4.92 -25.64
CA ASN A 155 2.60 -4.72 -27.08
C ASN A 155 1.46 -3.78 -27.52
N ILE A 156 1.47 -3.40 -28.79
CA ILE A 156 0.47 -2.46 -29.34
C ILE A 156 -0.97 -2.95 -29.15
N THR A 157 -1.22 -4.27 -29.22
CA THR A 157 -2.55 -4.85 -29.03
C THR A 157 -3.00 -4.73 -27.58
N HIS A 158 -2.13 -5.05 -26.61
CA HIS A 158 -2.42 -4.89 -25.18
C HIS A 158 -2.72 -3.42 -24.84
N ILE A 159 -1.96 -2.47 -25.38
CA ILE A 159 -2.20 -1.03 -25.18
C ILE A 159 -3.56 -0.63 -25.72
N LYS A 160 -3.92 -1.04 -26.94
CA LYS A 160 -5.23 -0.74 -27.54
C LYS A 160 -6.38 -1.29 -26.69
N CYS A 161 -6.28 -2.55 -26.26
CA CYS A 161 -7.28 -3.15 -25.37
C CYS A 161 -7.39 -2.39 -24.05
N TYR A 162 -6.26 -2.02 -23.43
CA TYR A 162 -6.22 -1.26 -22.19
C TYR A 162 -6.90 0.10 -22.32
N ILE A 163 -6.63 0.85 -23.41
CA ILE A 163 -7.28 2.13 -23.69
C ILE A 163 -8.78 1.97 -23.85
N VAL A 164 -9.22 0.99 -24.64
CA VAL A 164 -10.67 0.72 -24.84
C VAL A 164 -11.35 0.38 -23.53
N LEU A 165 -10.75 -0.47 -22.69
CA LEU A 165 -11.29 -0.82 -21.38
C LEU A 165 -11.39 0.41 -20.46
N ASN A 166 -10.38 1.29 -20.46
CA ASN A 166 -10.42 2.53 -19.69
C ASN A 166 -11.52 3.49 -20.18
N LEU A 167 -11.71 3.62 -21.49
CA LEU A 167 -12.77 4.46 -22.07
C LEU A 167 -14.16 3.92 -21.69
N ILE A 168 -14.35 2.60 -21.77
CA ILE A 168 -15.60 1.94 -21.34
C ILE A 168 -15.80 2.21 -19.85
N LYS A 169 -14.79 2.02 -19.01
CA LYS A 169 -14.90 2.27 -17.57
C LYS A 169 -15.35 3.71 -17.27
N GLN A 170 -14.79 4.71 -17.95
CA GLN A 170 -15.14 6.12 -17.76
C GLN A 170 -16.52 6.50 -18.32
N SER A 171 -17.01 5.77 -19.32
CA SER A 171 -18.27 6.09 -19.99
C SER A 171 -19.48 5.41 -19.34
N PHE A 172 -19.27 4.29 -18.65
CA PHE A 172 -20.35 3.42 -18.16
C PHE A 172 -20.39 3.25 -16.63
N PHE A 173 -19.38 3.71 -15.88
CA PHE A 173 -19.32 3.68 -14.41
C PHE A 173 -18.90 5.03 -13.87
#